data_AF-A0A2M8W467-F1
#
_entry.id   AF-A0A2M8W467-F1
#
_cell.length_a   1.000
_cell.length_b   1.000
_cell.length_c   1.000
_cell.angle_alpha   90.00
_cell.angle_beta   90.00
_cell.angle_gamma   90.00
#
_symmetry.space_group_name_H-M   'P 1'
#
loop_
_entity.id
_entity.type
_entity.pdbx_description
1 polymer ?
#
loop_
_entity_poly.entity_id
_entity_poly.type
_entity_poly.pdbx_seq_one_letter_code
_entity_poly.pdbx_strand_id
1 'polypeptide(L)'
;MTAPVEDARPEDFEPVILAWGPEFARALGSLVTAGDAFVALELVQEIRDLDSSREKGIFLSPELLAWLATSHASLDIDQYIFHDCSEDL
;
A
#
# COMPACT_ATOMS: atom_id res chain seq x y z
N MET A 1 -21.41 8.30 4.27
CA MET A 1 -20.92 7.31 3.29
C MET A 1 -20.34 8.10 2.12
N THR A 2 -19.03 8.32 2.13
CA THR A 2 -18.30 8.88 1.00
C THR A 2 -18.08 7.75 -0.01
N ALA A 3 -18.35 8.01 -1.29
CA ALA A 3 -18.05 7.07 -2.37
C ALA A 3 -16.55 6.71 -2.36
N PRO A 4 -16.14 5.52 -2.84
CA PRO A 4 -14.73 5.26 -3.06
C PRO A 4 -14.22 6.32 -4.03
N VAL A 5 -13.15 7.03 -3.66
CA VAL A 5 -12.48 7.93 -4.60
C VAL A 5 -11.85 6.99 -5.63
N GLU A 6 -12.37 6.99 -6.86
CA GLU A 6 -11.96 6.08 -7.94
C GLU A 6 -10.45 6.11 -8.24
N ASP A 7 -9.70 7.09 -7.69
CA ASP A 7 -8.25 7.30 -7.85
C ASP A 7 -7.54 7.70 -6.53
N ALA A 8 -7.90 7.10 -5.40
CA ALA A 8 -7.14 7.33 -4.16
C ALA A 8 -5.71 6.78 -4.32
N ARG A 9 -4.70 7.63 -4.12
CA ARG A 9 -3.31 7.16 -4.17
C ARG A 9 -3.03 6.26 -2.95
N PRO A 10 -2.03 5.35 -3.00
CA PRO A 10 -1.66 4.54 -1.84
C PRO A 10 -1.44 5.36 -0.55
N GLU A 11 -0.91 6.58 -0.66
CA GLU A 11 -0.70 7.53 0.44
C GLU A 11 -2.01 7.93 1.16
N ASP A 12 -3.14 7.92 0.45
CA ASP A 12 -4.44 8.28 1.02
C ASP A 12 -4.97 7.21 1.99
N PHE A 13 -4.42 5.98 1.92
CA PHE A 13 -4.80 4.88 2.80
C PHE A 13 -4.00 4.84 4.11
N GLU A 14 -2.85 5.53 4.19
CA GLU A 14 -2.05 5.53 5.43
C GLU A 14 -2.83 5.98 6.67
N PRO A 15 -3.65 7.06 6.62
CA PRO A 15 -4.42 7.48 7.78
C PRO A 15 -5.40 6.40 8.28
N VAL A 16 -5.91 5.55 7.39
CA VAL A 16 -6.80 4.44 7.75
C VAL A 16 -6.02 3.36 8.49
N ILE A 17 -4.85 2.97 7.98
CA ILE A 17 -4.00 1.96 8.60
C ILE A 17 -3.51 2.45 9.97
N LEU A 18 -3.02 3.69 10.04
CA LEU A 18 -2.54 4.29 11.28
C LEU A 18 -3.66 4.43 12.33
N ALA A 19 -4.90 4.65 11.91
CA ALA A 19 -6.06 4.72 12.80
C ALA A 19 -6.40 3.38 13.48
N TRP A 20 -5.93 2.23 12.97
CA TRP A 20 -6.08 0.95 13.67
C TRP A 20 -5.24 0.88 14.96
N GLY A 21 -4.25 1.75 15.09
CA GLY A 21 -3.50 1.96 16.32
C GLY A 21 -2.37 0.95 16.56
N PRO A 22 -1.49 1.25 17.54
CA PRO A 22 -0.30 0.45 17.82
C PRO A 22 -0.61 -0.88 18.52
N GLU A 23 -1.74 -0.99 19.25
CA GLU A 23 -2.17 -2.24 19.88
C GLU A 23 -2.45 -3.31 18.83
N PHE A 24 -3.14 -2.94 17.74
CA PHE A 24 -3.44 -3.86 16.66
C PHE A 24 -2.18 -4.28 15.91
N ALA A 25 -1.26 -3.36 15.64
CA ALA A 25 0.05 -3.68 15.07
C ALA A 25 0.77 -4.75 15.90
N ARG A 26 0.88 -4.55 17.22
CA ARG A 26 1.56 -5.53 18.11
C ARG A 26 0.85 -6.88 18.16
N ALA A 27 -0.47 -6.90 18.11
CA ALA A 27 -1.23 -8.15 18.07
C ALA A 27 -0.92 -8.95 16.79
N LEU A 28 -0.88 -8.28 15.64
CA LEU A 28 -0.46 -8.88 14.37
C LEU A 28 0.99 -9.40 14.45
N GLY A 29 1.92 -8.59 14.96
CA GLY A 29 3.32 -9.00 15.11
C GLY A 29 3.51 -10.22 16.03
N SER A 30 2.66 -10.35 17.06
CA SER A 30 2.67 -11.51 17.96
C SER A 30 2.23 -12.78 17.23
N LEU A 31 1.21 -12.71 16.37
CA LEU A 31 0.77 -13.84 15.54
C LEU A 31 1.84 -14.27 14.54
N VAL A 32 2.52 -13.30 13.91
CA VAL A 32 3.64 -13.59 12.99
C VAL A 32 4.79 -14.28 13.74
N THR A 33 5.15 -13.77 14.92
CA THR A 33 6.24 -14.35 15.73
C THR A 33 5.92 -15.75 16.24
N ALA A 34 4.65 -16.03 16.55
CA ALA A 34 4.19 -17.35 16.94
C ALA A 34 4.15 -18.35 15.76
N GLY A 35 4.23 -17.86 14.51
CA GLY A 35 4.05 -18.66 13.31
C GLY A 35 2.59 -18.96 12.98
N ASP A 36 1.65 -18.27 13.63
CA ASP A 36 0.20 -18.49 13.49
C ASP A 36 -0.40 -17.75 12.30
N ALA A 37 0.29 -16.70 11.81
CA ALA A 37 -0.18 -15.89 10.68
C ALA A 37 0.96 -15.34 9.83
N PHE A 38 0.64 -15.04 8.57
CA PHE A 38 1.40 -14.16 7.71
C PHE A 38 0.62 -12.84 7.55
N VAL A 39 1.30 -11.71 7.67
CA VAL A 39 0.70 -10.38 7.60
C VAL A 39 1.41 -9.60 6.50
N ALA A 40 0.65 -8.98 5.61
CA ALA A 40 1.18 -8.17 4.53
C ALA A 40 0.33 -6.91 4.32
N LEU A 41 0.98 -5.82 3.93
CA LEU A 41 0.35 -4.71 3.23
C LEU A 41 0.65 -4.86 1.74
N GLU A 42 -0.38 -5.06 0.94
CA GLU A 42 -0.29 -5.18 -0.51
C GLU A 42 -0.78 -3.87 -1.15
N LEU A 43 0.07 -3.24 -1.95
CA LEU A 43 -0.23 -2.02 -2.67
C LEU A 43 -0.24 -2.33 -4.16
N VAL A 44 -1.42 -2.21 -4.78
CA VAL A 44 -1.58 -2.35 -6.22
C VAL A 44 -1.72 -0.96 -6.83
N GLN A 45 -0.82 -0.61 -7.74
CA GLN A 45 -0.84 0.66 -8.45
C GLN A 45 -1.01 0.40 -9.96
N GLU A 46 -2.04 1.00 -10.54
CA GLU A 46 -2.20 1.08 -11.99
C GLU A 46 -1.61 2.40 -12.50
N ILE A 47 -0.72 2.33 -13.48
CA ILE A 47 -0.14 3.48 -14.18
C ILE A 47 -0.68 3.48 -15.61
N ARG A 48 -1.53 4.45 -15.92
CA ARG A 48 -2.17 4.65 -17.24
C ARG A 48 -1.47 5.74 -18.05
N ASP A 49 -0.96 6.77 -17.38
CA ASP A 49 -0.19 7.84 -17.98
C ASP A 49 1.26 7.83 -17.46
N LEU A 50 2.17 7.43 -18.35
CA LEU A 50 3.61 7.40 -18.10
C LEU A 50 4.24 8.79 -18.03
N ASP A 51 3.55 9.89 -18.22
CA ASP A 51 4.07 11.24 -17.98
C ASP A 51 3.48 11.88 -16.71
N SER A 52 2.40 11.30 -16.17
CA SER A 52 1.78 11.72 -14.92
C SER A 52 2.69 11.41 -13.72
N SER A 53 3.29 12.45 -13.13
CA SER A 53 4.05 12.33 -11.88
C SER A 53 3.19 11.91 -10.69
N ARG A 54 1.87 12.05 -10.79
CA ARG A 54 0.90 11.64 -9.76
C ARG A 54 0.66 10.13 -9.77
N GLU A 55 0.67 9.52 -10.95
CA GLU A 55 0.53 8.06 -11.10
C GLU A 55 1.85 7.33 -10.84
N LYS A 56 2.97 8.05 -10.89
CA LYS A 56 4.29 7.50 -10.59
C LYS A 56 4.62 7.59 -9.11
N GLY A 57 5.10 6.47 -8.60
CA GLY A 57 5.73 6.40 -7.30
C GLY A 57 4.73 6.26 -6.16
N ILE A 58 5.27 5.73 -5.08
CA ILE A 58 4.58 5.45 -3.83
C ILE A 58 5.41 6.09 -2.74
N PHE A 59 4.82 7.04 -2.04
CA PHE A 59 5.35 7.55 -0.80
C PHE A 59 4.77 6.72 0.36
N LEU A 60 5.61 6.42 1.35
CA LEU A 60 5.20 5.80 2.60
C LEU A 60 5.74 6.65 3.75
N SER A 61 4.86 7.13 4.64
CA SER A 61 5.32 7.90 5.79
C SER A 61 6.19 7.07 6.74
N PRO A 62 7.12 7.70 7.48
CA PRO A 62 7.86 7.04 8.54
C PRO A 62 6.94 6.37 9.57
N GLU A 63 5.78 6.96 9.85
CA GLU A 63 4.77 6.44 10.77
C GLU A 63 4.19 5.12 10.26
N LEU A 64 3.82 5.03 8.98
CA LEU A 64 3.35 3.80 8.38
C LEU A 64 4.45 2.73 8.38
N LEU A 65 5.68 3.09 8.02
CA LEU A 65 6.82 2.16 8.03
C LEU A 65 7.07 1.61 9.45
N ALA A 66 6.97 2.45 10.48
CA ALA A 66 7.11 2.01 11.87
C ALA A 66 5.94 1.11 12.31
N TRP A 67 4.72 1.39 11.84
CA TRP A 67 3.55 0.55 12.10
C TRP A 67 3.73 -0.84 11.48
N LEU A 68 4.14 -0.93 10.20
CA LEU A 68 4.39 -2.18 9.49
C LEU A 68 5.52 -3.00 10.14
N ALA A 69 6.59 -2.32 10.56
CA ALA A 69 7.68 -2.97 11.30
C ALA A 69 7.19 -3.57 12.62
N THR A 70 6.33 -2.85 13.36
CA THR A 70 5.74 -3.34 14.61
C THR A 70 4.83 -4.54 14.38
N SER A 71 4.10 -4.59 13.27
CA SER A 71 3.23 -5.72 12.92
C SER A 71 3.96 -6.89 12.27
N HIS A 72 5.28 -6.79 12.06
CA HIS A 72 6.06 -7.73 11.26
C HIS A 72 5.44 -7.98 9.88
N ALA A 73 4.77 -6.97 9.32
CA ALA A 73 4.12 -7.10 8.02
C ALA A 73 5.17 -7.03 6.92
N SER A 74 5.05 -7.89 5.90
CA SER A 74 5.72 -7.65 4.63
C SER A 74 5.03 -6.50 3.90
N LEU A 75 5.79 -5.76 3.10
CA LEU A 75 5.27 -4.79 2.16
C LEU A 75 5.43 -5.37 0.76
N ASP A 76 4.32 -5.54 0.05
CA ASP A 76 4.29 -5.97 -1.34
C ASP A 76 3.74 -4.85 -2.23
N ILE A 77 4.37 -4.64 -3.38
CA ILE A 77 4.04 -3.54 -4.30
C ILE A 77 3.97 -4.10 -5.71
N ASP A 78 2.75 -4.16 -6.24
CA ASP A 78 2.47 -4.55 -7.61
C ASP A 78 2.14 -3.34 -8.45
N GLN A 79 2.94 -3.09 -9.49
CA GLN A 79 2.73 -1.98 -10.42
C GLN A 79 2.40 -2.50 -11.81
N TYR A 80 1.20 -2.16 -12.30
CA TYR A 80 0.75 -2.48 -13.64
C TYR A 80 0.88 -1.23 -14.52
N ILE A 81 1.74 -1.29 -15.52
CA ILE A 81 1.91 -0.22 -16.50
C ILE A 81 1.15 -0.60 -17.76
N PHE A 82 0.09 0.14 -18.06
CA PHE A 82 -0.60 0.03 -19.33
C PHE A 82 0.01 1.03 -20.31
N HIS A 83 0.92 0.54 -21.14
CA HIS A 83 1.37 1.28 -22.30
C HIS A 83 0.61 0.74 -23.51
N ASP A 84 -0.26 1.56 -24.10
CA ASP A 84 -0.81 1.27 -25.41
C ASP A 84 0.35 1.41 -26.39
N CYS A 85 0.96 0.28 -26.77
CA CYS A 85 1.90 0.26 -27.87
C CYS A 85 1.08 0.56 -29.12
N SER A 86 0.97 1.84 -29.50
CA SER A 86 0.53 2.17 -30.85
C SER A 86 1.49 1.47 -31.79
N GLU A 87 1.02 0.41 -32.47
CA GLU A 87 1.74 -0.14 -33.60
C GLU A 87 1.79 0.96 -34.65
N ASP A 88 2.87 1.74 -34.63
CA ASP A 88 3.24 2.59 -35.76
C ASP A 88 3.59 1.65 -36.92
N LEU A 89 2.56 1.33 -37.73
CA LEU A 89 2.66 0.72 -39.07
C LEU A 89 2.48 1.78 -40.15
#